data_AF-A0A7X8MBH8-F1
#
_entry.id   AF-A0A7X8MBH8-F1
#
_cell.length_a   1.000
_cell.length_b   1.000
_cell.length_c   1.000
_cell.angle_alpha   90.00
_cell.angle_beta   90.00
_cell.angle_gamma   90.00
#
_symmetry.space_group_name_H-M   'P 1'
#
loop_
_entity.id
_entity.type
_entity.pdbx_description
1 polymer ?
#
loop_
_entity_poly.entity_id
_entity_poly.type
_entity_poly.pdbx_seq_one_letter_code
_entity_poly.pdbx_strand_id
1 'polypeptide(L)'
;MMRTLSKWVILVSIVGLLGSGCKNPFKSEEPTKQRIRVLMNNEYLVDTGRYVAYWDGKNADGNYIAAGKYIVLLEAKDFNDQAYVTAEEGGKPGANNQQQVELGFYSRYALESPYPNPFKILSGVNIPFLVPQAGRVKISIYKD
;
A
#
# COMPACT_ATOMS: atom_id res chain seq x y z
N MET A 1 -32.93 42.03 20.80
CA MET A 1 -32.71 41.18 21.99
C MET A 1 -33.81 40.13 22.03
N MET A 2 -33.43 38.90 22.39
CA MET A 2 -34.23 37.67 22.59
C MET A 2 -34.70 36.87 21.36
N ARG A 3 -34.27 35.61 21.37
CA ARG A 3 -34.45 34.51 20.41
C ARG A 3 -35.72 33.71 20.74
N THR A 4 -36.30 33.05 19.75
CA THR A 4 -37.06 31.80 19.97
C THR A 4 -36.63 30.71 18.98
N LEU A 5 -36.42 29.51 19.53
CA LEU A 5 -35.77 28.36 18.92
C LEU A 5 -36.73 27.56 18.03
N SER A 6 -36.29 27.22 16.82
CA SER A 6 -36.90 26.15 16.02
C SER A 6 -36.10 24.86 16.24
N LYS A 7 -36.74 23.86 16.86
CA LYS A 7 -36.20 22.51 17.02
C LYS A 7 -36.33 21.77 15.68
N TRP A 8 -35.20 21.42 15.07
CA TRP A 8 -35.17 20.47 13.96
C TRP A 8 -34.97 19.06 14.51
N VAL A 9 -35.99 18.21 14.36
CA VAL A 9 -35.87 16.76 14.56
C VAL A 9 -35.23 16.21 13.29
N ILE A 10 -33.96 15.80 13.36
CA ILE A 10 -33.30 15.11 12.26
C ILE A 10 -33.64 13.62 12.37
N LEU A 11 -34.43 13.15 11.42
CA LEU A 11 -34.70 11.74 11.20
C LEU A 11 -33.41 11.08 10.69
N VAL A 12 -32.74 10.27 11.51
CA VAL A 12 -31.59 9.48 11.07
C VAL A 12 -32.12 8.24 10.34
N SER A 13 -32.22 8.33 9.02
CA SER A 13 -32.38 7.16 8.16
C SER A 13 -31.07 6.37 8.15
N ILE A 14 -31.03 5.25 8.88
CA ILE A 14 -29.96 4.26 8.74
C ILE A 14 -30.18 3.57 7.39
N VAL A 15 -29.53 4.07 6.36
CA VAL A 15 -29.43 3.39 5.06
C VAL A 15 -27.96 3.14 4.75
N GLY A 16 -27.63 1.86 4.59
CA GLY A 16 -26.55 1.42 3.74
C GLY A 16 -25.19 1.25 4.40
N LEU A 17 -24.89 0.04 4.89
CA LEU A 17 -23.52 -0.45 5.01
C LEU A 17 -23.41 -1.83 4.35
N LEU A 18 -23.77 -1.91 3.07
CA LEU A 18 -23.25 -2.96 2.18
C LEU A 18 -22.12 -2.33 1.36
N GLY A 19 -20.97 -2.22 2.00
CA GLY A 19 -19.73 -1.76 1.38
C GLY A 19 -18.59 -2.73 1.71
N SER A 20 -18.85 -4.03 1.57
CA SER A 20 -17.90 -5.12 1.84
C SER A 20 -16.88 -5.25 0.71
N GLY A 21 -16.16 -4.18 0.41
CA GLY A 21 -14.88 -4.27 -0.29
C GLY A 21 -13.79 -4.06 0.75
N CYS A 22 -12.78 -4.93 0.80
CA CYS A 22 -11.60 -4.72 1.65
C CYS A 22 -10.92 -3.41 1.26
N LYS A 23 -11.21 -2.35 2.01
CA LYS A 23 -10.57 -1.04 1.86
C LYS A 23 -9.28 -1.04 2.69
N ASN A 24 -8.27 -0.29 2.24
CA ASN A 24 -7.08 0.07 3.03
C ASN A 24 -7.39 0.10 4.55
N PRO A 25 -6.87 -0.86 5.34
CA PRO A 25 -7.20 -0.97 6.76
C PRO A 25 -6.70 0.25 7.56
N PHE A 26 -5.72 0.96 7.03
CA PHE A 26 -5.13 2.12 7.70
C PHE A 26 -5.93 3.41 7.51
N LYS A 27 -7.04 3.39 6.74
CA LYS A 27 -7.81 4.62 6.47
C LYS A 27 -8.34 5.28 7.74
N SER A 28 -8.71 4.50 8.74
CA SER A 28 -9.14 5.01 10.05
C SER A 28 -7.98 5.32 11.02
N GLU A 29 -6.76 4.94 10.66
CA GLU A 29 -5.54 5.16 11.45
C GLU A 29 -4.72 6.35 10.94
N GLU A 30 -5.16 7.03 9.88
CA GLU A 30 -4.57 8.32 9.52
C GLU A 30 -4.89 9.34 10.64
N PRO A 31 -3.90 10.06 11.21
CA PRO A 31 -2.62 10.40 10.59
C PRO A 31 -1.40 9.57 11.01
N THR A 32 -1.51 8.64 11.96
CA THR A 32 -0.34 7.91 12.50
C THR A 32 0.30 7.00 11.45
N LYS A 33 -0.51 6.36 10.62
CA LYS A 33 -0.04 5.62 9.43
C LYS A 33 -0.06 6.49 8.20
N GLN A 34 0.88 7.41 8.11
CA GLN A 34 1.02 8.30 6.96
C GLN A 34 1.36 7.51 5.69
N ARG A 35 0.57 7.69 4.63
CA ARG A 35 0.92 7.15 3.30
C ARG A 35 2.11 7.90 2.73
N ILE A 36 3.17 7.16 2.41
CA ILE A 36 4.44 7.67 1.91
C ILE A 36 4.47 7.73 0.38
N ARG A 37 4.01 6.65 -0.27
CA ARG A 37 4.03 6.53 -1.74
C ARG A 37 3.07 5.45 -2.22
N VAL A 38 2.57 5.61 -3.44
CA VAL A 38 1.91 4.55 -4.20
C VAL A 38 2.87 4.11 -5.31
N LEU A 39 3.20 2.81 -5.37
CA LEU A 39 4.09 2.25 -6.39
C LEU A 39 3.31 1.74 -7.60
N MET A 40 2.11 1.23 -7.36
CA MET A 40 1.16 0.77 -8.39
C MET A 40 -0.21 1.29 -8.03
N ASN A 41 -0.88 2.00 -8.94
CA ASN A 41 -2.08 2.79 -8.63
C ASN A 41 -3.39 2.19 -9.18
N ASN A 42 -3.47 0.87 -9.34
CA ASN A 42 -4.69 0.19 -9.79
C ASN A 42 -5.26 0.63 -11.16
N GLU A 43 -4.49 1.39 -11.95
CA GLU A 43 -4.93 1.96 -13.23
C GLU A 43 -5.04 0.88 -14.31
N TYR A 44 -4.10 -0.07 -14.30
CA TYR A 44 -3.99 -1.14 -15.28
C TYR A 44 -4.31 -2.51 -14.67
N LEU A 45 -4.80 -3.42 -15.52
CA LEU A 45 -4.92 -4.83 -15.17
C LEU A 45 -3.53 -5.46 -15.27
N VAL A 46 -3.13 -6.18 -14.23
CA VAL A 46 -1.99 -7.08 -14.23
C VAL A 46 -2.48 -8.50 -14.50
N ASP A 47 -1.77 -9.24 -15.33
CA ASP A 47 -2.04 -10.64 -15.62
C ASP A 47 -1.70 -11.56 -14.44
N THR A 48 -1.99 -12.85 -14.59
CA THR A 48 -1.56 -13.86 -13.62
C THR A 48 -0.04 -14.01 -13.65
N GLY A 49 0.59 -14.05 -12.47
CA GLY A 49 2.03 -14.12 -12.37
C GLY A 49 2.56 -13.68 -11.00
N ARG A 50 3.89 -13.77 -10.88
CA ARG A 50 4.66 -13.24 -9.77
C ARG A 50 5.39 -11.99 -10.24
N TYR A 51 5.20 -10.91 -9.50
CA TYR A 51 5.74 -9.60 -9.81
C TYR A 51 6.70 -9.18 -8.72
N VAL A 52 7.74 -8.44 -9.10
CA VAL A 52 8.62 -7.75 -8.15
C VAL A 52 8.51 -6.26 -8.41
N ALA A 53 7.80 -5.56 -7.52
CA ALA A 53 7.85 -4.10 -7.48
C ALA A 53 9.15 -3.65 -6.81
N TYR A 54 9.63 -2.45 -7.15
CA TYR A 54 10.81 -1.86 -6.53
C TYR A 54 10.44 -0.51 -5.95
N TRP A 55 10.84 -0.29 -4.69
CA TRP A 55 10.77 1.01 -4.06
C TRP A 55 12.18 1.57 -3.89
N ASP A 56 12.42 2.75 -4.47
CA ASP A 56 13.67 3.49 -4.48
C ASP A 56 13.99 4.25 -3.17
N GLY A 57 13.22 4.00 -2.09
CA GLY A 57 13.37 4.72 -0.83
C GLY A 57 12.93 6.19 -0.88
N LYS A 58 12.12 6.60 -1.87
CA LYS A 58 11.58 7.96 -1.95
C LYS A 58 10.10 8.05 -1.64
N ASN A 59 9.68 9.19 -1.10
CA ASN A 59 8.28 9.56 -0.90
C ASN A 59 7.63 10.06 -2.22
N ALA A 60 6.37 10.48 -2.15
CA ALA A 60 5.63 11.02 -3.30
C ALA A 60 6.22 12.31 -3.89
N ASP A 61 6.94 13.11 -3.09
CA ASP A 61 7.59 14.35 -3.53
C ASP A 61 8.95 14.10 -4.20
N GLY A 62 9.41 12.84 -4.25
CA GLY A 62 10.71 12.46 -4.79
C GLY A 62 11.88 12.59 -3.81
N ASN A 63 11.60 12.91 -2.54
CA ASN A 63 12.59 13.01 -1.47
C ASN A 63 12.84 11.64 -0.84
N TYR A 64 14.09 11.37 -0.43
CA TYR A 64 14.38 10.15 0.33
C TYR A 64 13.67 10.17 1.69
N ILE A 65 13.21 9.00 2.12
CA ILE A 65 12.61 8.82 3.44
C ILE A 65 13.67 8.81 4.55
N ALA A 66 13.22 9.00 5.80
CA ALA A 66 14.05 8.76 6.97
C ALA A 66 14.21 7.25 7.26
N ALA A 67 15.22 6.88 8.05
CA ALA A 67 15.35 5.53 8.57
C ALA A 67 14.15 5.13 9.46
N GLY A 68 13.94 3.83 9.62
CA GLY A 68 12.91 3.26 10.49
C GLY A 68 12.00 2.27 9.79
N LYS A 69 10.89 1.92 10.45
CA LYS A 69 9.93 0.92 9.96
C LYS A 69 8.89 1.53 9.04
N TYR A 70 8.47 0.73 8.07
CA TYR A 70 7.47 1.04 7.06
C TYR A 70 6.60 -0.19 6.80
N ILE A 71 5.37 0.06 6.37
CA ILE A 71 4.40 -0.96 5.99
C ILE A 71 4.23 -0.91 4.47
N VAL A 72 4.35 -2.06 3.84
CA VAL A 72 3.93 -2.30 2.46
C VAL A 72 2.53 -2.88 2.49
N LEU A 73 1.60 -2.28 1.76
CA LEU A 73 0.23 -2.73 1.63
C LEU A 73 -0.07 -3.12 0.17
N LEU A 74 -0.49 -4.36 -0.02
CA LEU A 74 -1.09 -4.88 -1.24
C LEU A 74 -2.61 -4.79 -1.10
N GLU A 75 -3.27 -4.19 -2.08
CA GLU A 75 -4.74 -4.21 -2.23
C GLU A 75 -5.10 -4.79 -3.60
N ALA A 76 -5.99 -5.78 -3.63
CA ALA A 76 -6.51 -6.39 -4.85
C ALA A 76 -7.96 -6.86 -4.68
N LYS A 77 -8.92 -6.26 -5.39
CA LYS A 77 -10.36 -6.55 -5.24
C LYS A 77 -10.80 -6.49 -3.76
N ASP A 78 -11.16 -7.63 -3.17
CA ASP A 78 -11.60 -7.80 -1.77
C ASP A 78 -10.50 -8.43 -0.91
N PHE A 79 -9.26 -8.40 -1.38
CA PHE A 79 -8.08 -8.90 -0.69
C PHE A 79 -7.16 -7.73 -0.34
N ASN A 80 -6.56 -7.81 0.84
CA ASN A 80 -5.39 -7.02 1.19
C ASN A 80 -4.40 -7.90 1.96
N ASP A 81 -3.13 -7.53 1.86
CA ASP A 81 -2.04 -8.16 2.59
C ASP A 81 -0.99 -7.11 2.92
N GLN A 82 -0.27 -7.29 4.02
CA GLN A 82 0.72 -6.32 4.49
C GLN A 82 2.03 -6.99 4.90
N ALA A 83 3.12 -6.30 4.63
CA ALA A 83 4.45 -6.70 5.05
C ALA A 83 5.19 -5.50 5.66
N TYR A 84 6.15 -5.77 6.55
CA TYR A 84 6.96 -4.76 7.19
C TYR A 84 8.36 -4.72 6.59
N VAL A 85 8.92 -3.52 6.46
CA VAL A 85 10.30 -3.31 6.00
C VAL A 85 10.99 -2.25 6.86
N THR A 86 12.26 -2.48 7.18
CA THR A 86 13.10 -1.53 7.92
C THR A 86 14.06 -0.84 6.95
N ALA A 87 14.00 0.49 6.90
CA ALA A 87 14.89 1.34 6.12
C ALA A 87 16.06 1.81 6.98
N GLU A 88 17.28 1.71 6.45
CA GLU A 88 18.51 2.19 7.05
C GLU A 88 19.22 3.17 6.12
N GLU A 89 19.95 4.13 6.68
CA GLU A 89 20.69 5.12 5.90
C GLU A 89 21.79 4.51 5.02
N GLY A 90 22.07 5.18 3.90
CA GLY A 90 23.14 4.86 2.97
C GLY A 90 22.73 3.96 1.81
N GLY A 91 23.72 3.24 1.25
CA GLY A 91 23.57 2.42 0.05
C GLY A 91 24.06 3.10 -1.23
N LYS A 92 23.86 2.42 -2.35
CA LYS A 92 24.09 2.96 -3.70
C LYS A 92 22.77 3.02 -4.47
N PRO A 93 22.44 4.13 -5.17
CA PRO A 93 21.24 4.28 -5.98
C PRO A 93 20.91 3.04 -6.80
N GLY A 94 19.74 2.44 -6.58
CA GLY A 94 19.23 1.35 -7.43
C GLY A 94 19.93 0.00 -7.26
N ALA A 95 20.85 -0.16 -6.30
CA ALA A 95 21.65 -1.39 -6.20
C ALA A 95 20.83 -2.66 -5.95
N ASN A 96 19.63 -2.55 -5.37
CA ASN A 96 18.74 -3.68 -5.19
C ASN A 96 17.66 -3.78 -6.27
N ASN A 97 17.63 -2.92 -7.30
CA ASN A 97 16.53 -2.96 -8.28
C ASN A 97 16.54 -4.28 -9.06
N GLN A 98 15.56 -5.14 -8.75
CA GLN A 98 15.32 -6.42 -9.41
C GLN A 98 13.87 -6.51 -9.89
N GLN A 99 13.33 -5.42 -10.45
CA GLN A 99 12.00 -5.47 -11.06
C GLN A 99 11.93 -6.56 -12.12
N GLN A 100 11.00 -7.49 -11.92
CA GLN A 100 10.82 -8.64 -12.81
C GLN A 100 9.39 -9.13 -12.75
N VAL A 101 9.00 -9.84 -13.82
CA VAL A 101 7.71 -10.53 -13.92
C VAL A 101 7.99 -11.97 -14.32
N GLU A 102 7.52 -12.89 -13.50
CA GLU A 102 7.57 -14.32 -13.74
C GLU A 102 6.13 -14.80 -13.97
N LEU A 103 5.80 -15.11 -15.23
CA LEU A 103 4.48 -15.66 -15.54
C LEU A 103 4.34 -17.04 -14.89
N GLY A 104 3.21 -17.25 -14.21
CA GLY A 104 2.98 -18.46 -13.45
C GLY A 104 1.56 -18.53 -12.93
N PHE A 105 1.12 -19.74 -12.60
CA PHE A 105 -0.20 -19.98 -12.04
C PHE A 105 -0.09 -20.08 -10.52
N TYR A 106 -0.66 -19.11 -9.83
CA TYR A 106 -0.70 -19.05 -8.37
C TYR A 106 -2.13 -19.26 -7.88
N SER A 107 -2.30 -19.84 -6.68
CA SER A 107 -3.62 -20.16 -6.13
C SER A 107 -4.27 -19.01 -5.36
N ARG A 108 -3.50 -17.98 -5.00
CA ARG A 108 -3.97 -16.83 -4.20
C ARG A 108 -3.15 -15.57 -4.49
N TYR A 109 -3.75 -14.43 -4.16
CA TYR A 109 -2.98 -13.20 -3.96
C TYR A 109 -2.08 -13.38 -2.73
N ALA A 110 -0.88 -12.83 -2.78
CA ALA A 110 0.02 -12.79 -1.63
C ALA A 110 1.00 -11.63 -1.76
N LEU A 111 1.31 -10.98 -0.66
CA LEU A 111 2.47 -10.10 -0.55
C LEU A 111 3.61 -10.90 0.09
N GLU A 112 4.68 -11.15 -0.65
CA GLU A 112 5.85 -11.84 -0.11
C GLU A 112 6.70 -10.87 0.72
N SER A 113 7.64 -11.41 1.49
CA SER A 113 8.55 -10.58 2.30
C SER A 113 9.41 -9.66 1.41
N PRO A 114 9.40 -8.34 1.65
CA PRO A 114 10.30 -7.43 0.95
C PRO A 114 11.77 -7.77 1.24
N TYR A 115 12.64 -7.63 0.25
CA TYR A 115 14.06 -7.96 0.39
C TYR A 115 14.99 -6.98 -0.34
N PRO A 116 16.18 -6.69 0.22
CA PRO A 116 16.62 -7.09 1.57
C PRO A 116 15.80 -6.40 2.67
N ASN A 117 15.78 -6.96 3.88
CA ASN A 117 15.15 -6.35 5.05
C ASN A 117 16.01 -6.61 6.30
N PRO A 118 16.66 -5.59 6.89
CA PRO A 118 16.60 -4.17 6.51
C PRO A 118 17.20 -3.87 5.12
N PHE A 119 16.77 -2.78 4.49
CA PHE A 119 17.37 -2.27 3.25
C PHE A 119 18.06 -0.92 3.46
N LYS A 120 19.03 -0.62 2.60
CA LYS A 120 19.68 0.69 2.54
C LYS A 120 18.86 1.64 1.66
N ILE A 121 18.48 2.80 2.18
CA ILE A 121 17.53 3.75 1.54
C ILE A 121 17.89 4.04 0.08
N LEU A 122 19.16 4.34 -0.21
CA LEU A 122 19.59 4.65 -1.58
C LEU A 122 19.52 3.41 -2.49
N SER A 123 19.69 2.21 -1.94
CA SER A 123 19.64 0.97 -2.71
C SER A 123 18.24 0.49 -3.03
N GLY A 124 17.24 0.97 -2.30
CA GLY A 124 15.85 0.56 -2.43
C GLY A 124 15.59 -0.88 -2.00
N VAL A 125 14.35 -1.33 -2.17
CA VAL A 125 13.88 -2.65 -1.74
C VAL A 125 12.96 -3.28 -2.79
N ASN A 126 13.06 -4.59 -2.96
CA ASN A 126 12.18 -5.38 -3.80
C ASN A 126 10.97 -5.85 -3.01
N ILE A 127 9.80 -5.80 -3.62
CA ILE A 127 8.50 -6.11 -3.04
C ILE A 127 7.84 -7.13 -3.95
N PRO A 128 8.00 -8.43 -3.68
CA PRO A 128 7.39 -9.45 -4.51
C PRO A 128 5.93 -9.68 -4.12
N PHE A 129 5.09 -9.93 -5.10
CA PHE A 129 3.68 -10.26 -4.88
C PHE A 129 3.15 -11.21 -5.95
N LEU A 130 2.14 -11.99 -5.58
CA LEU A 130 1.50 -12.98 -6.43
C LEU A 130 0.12 -12.47 -6.89
N VAL A 131 -0.16 -12.66 -8.17
CA VAL A 131 -1.44 -12.35 -8.80
C VAL A 131 -1.98 -13.66 -9.39
N PRO A 132 -3.01 -14.30 -8.79
CA PRO A 132 -3.50 -15.59 -9.25
C PRO A 132 -4.41 -15.47 -10.48
N GLN A 133 -5.07 -14.33 -10.64
CA GLN A 133 -6.01 -14.03 -11.70
C GLN A 133 -5.76 -12.61 -12.17
N ALA A 134 -5.89 -12.38 -13.48
CA ALA A 134 -5.80 -11.06 -14.06
C ALA A 134 -6.71 -10.08 -13.30
N GLY A 135 -6.12 -8.99 -12.82
CA GLY A 135 -6.74 -8.19 -11.77
C GLY A 135 -6.10 -6.83 -11.59
N ARG A 136 -6.79 -6.03 -10.80
CA ARG A 136 -6.43 -4.65 -10.52
C ARG A 136 -5.72 -4.66 -9.16
N VAL A 137 -4.44 -4.25 -9.14
CA VAL A 137 -3.56 -4.30 -7.96
C VAL A 137 -3.06 -2.91 -7.60
N LYS A 138 -3.01 -2.63 -6.29
CA LYS A 138 -2.40 -1.44 -5.72
C LYS A 138 -1.34 -1.83 -4.70
N ILE A 139 -0.16 -1.22 -4.81
CA ILE A 139 0.92 -1.33 -3.83
C ILE A 139 1.17 0.05 -3.24
N SER A 140 0.99 0.19 -1.93
CA SER A 140 1.20 1.44 -1.20
C SER A 140 2.19 1.25 -0.06
N ILE A 141 2.97 2.29 0.24
CA ILE A 141 3.91 2.33 1.35
C ILE A 141 3.39 3.30 2.40
N TYR A 142 3.41 2.90 3.66
CA TYR A 142 3.02 3.69 4.82
C TYR A 142 4.14 3.74 5.85
N LYS A 143 4.18 4.80 6.66
CA LYS A 143 4.97 4.82 7.89
C LYS A 143 4.31 3.89 8.92
N ASP A 144 5.11 3.08 9.62
CA ASP A 144 4.68 2.29 10.78
C ASP A 144 4.68 3.14 12.05
#